data_AF-A0A2V9YT58-F1
#
_entry.id   AF-A0A2V9YT58-F1
#
_cell.length_a   1.000
_cell.length_b   1.000
_cell.length_c   1.000
_cell.angle_alpha   90.00
_cell.angle_beta   90.00
_cell.angle_gamma   90.00
#
_symmetry.space_group_name_H-M   'P 1'
#
loop_
_entity.id
_entity.type
_entity.pdbx_description
1 polymer ?
#
loop_
_entity_poly.entity_id
_entity_poly.type
_entity_poly.pdbx_seq_one_letter_code
_entity_poly.pdbx_strand_id
1 'polypeptide(L)'
;MKTVNIHEAKTQLSRLVEEASKGESFVITKAGKPIVKVTAFSAPTRARVRRPGFMAEQISVPDYFDQTGRKEIERIFPENELRFSAASTGRPWGVSRFLPSIF
;
A
#
# COMPACT_ATOMS: atom_id res chain seq x y z
N MET A 1 -11.54 2.37 -19.85
CA MET A 1 -10.23 2.65 -19.21
C MET A 1 -9.20 2.78 -20.32
N LYS A 2 -8.51 3.93 -20.41
CA LYS A 2 -7.59 4.24 -21.52
C LYS A 2 -6.29 3.45 -21.35
N THR A 3 -5.71 2.98 -22.44
CA THR A 3 -4.44 2.23 -22.43
C THR A 3 -3.45 2.95 -23.35
N VAL A 4 -2.25 3.22 -22.82
CA VAL A 4 -1.23 4.03 -23.50
C VAL A 4 0.09 3.26 -23.50
N ASN A 5 0.86 3.36 -24.58
CA ASN A 5 2.20 2.76 -24.60
C ASN A 5 3.18 3.62 -23.79
N ILE A 6 4.21 3.01 -23.20
CA ILE A 6 5.25 3.72 -22.44
C ILE A 6 5.93 4.85 -23.24
N HIS A 7 6.07 4.70 -24.56
CA HIS A 7 6.67 5.72 -25.43
C HIS A 7 5.79 6.96 -25.53
N GLU A 8 4.49 6.76 -25.78
CA GLU A 8 3.50 7.83 -25.81
C GLU A 8 3.39 8.48 -24.43
N ALA A 9 3.33 7.67 -23.37
CA ALA A 9 3.22 8.16 -22.01
C ALA A 9 4.38 9.09 -21.64
N LYS A 10 5.62 8.80 -22.07
CA LYS A 10 6.78 9.66 -21.79
C LYS A 10 6.66 11.04 -22.46
N THR A 11 6.10 11.11 -23.66
CA THR A 11 6.00 12.36 -24.44
C THR A 11 4.84 13.24 -23.97
N GLN A 12 3.70 12.65 -23.62
CA GLN A 12 2.48 13.38 -23.22
C GLN A 12 2.09 13.14 -21.75
N LEU A 13 3.06 12.88 -20.88
CA LEU A 13 2.79 12.52 -19.48
C LEU A 13 1.98 13.61 -18.77
N SER A 14 2.35 14.88 -18.95
CA SER A 14 1.67 16.01 -18.30
C SER A 14 0.18 16.05 -18.63
N ARG A 15 -0.17 15.91 -19.91
CA ARG A 15 -1.57 15.87 -20.37
C ARG A 15 -2.32 14.67 -19.79
N LEU A 16 -1.71 13.49 -19.80
CA LEU A 16 -2.32 12.27 -19.28
C LEU A 16 -2.56 12.35 -17.76
N VAL A 17 -1.67 13.02 -17.02
CA VAL A 17 -1.81 13.25 -15.58
C VAL A 17 -2.94 14.24 -15.28
N GLU A 18 -3.12 15.29 -16.09
CA GLU A 18 -4.27 16.20 -15.98
C GLU A 18 -5.61 15.49 -16.26
N GLU A 19 -5.65 14.61 -17.26
CA GLU A 19 -6.84 13.77 -17.53
C GLU A 19 -7.10 12.84 -16.34
N ALA A 20 -6.06 12.18 -15.82
CA ALA A 20 -6.17 11.29 -14.67
C ALA A 20 -6.60 12.00 -13.39
N SER A 21 -6.16 13.25 -13.14
CA SER A 21 -6.54 14.03 -11.97
C SER A 21 -8.02 14.44 -12.00
N LYS A 22 -8.60 14.62 -13.19
CA LYS A 22 -10.05 14.83 -13.41
C LYS A 22 -10.87 13.55 -13.25
N GLY A 23 -10.23 12.39 -13.04
CA GLY A 23 -10.87 11.10 -12.82
C GLY A 23 -10.73 10.11 -13.96
N GLU A 24 -10.11 10.49 -15.08
CA GLU A 24 -9.91 9.61 -16.24
C GLU A 24 -8.67 8.73 -16.08
N SER A 25 -8.80 7.67 -15.28
CA SER A 25 -7.71 6.72 -15.08
C SER A 25 -7.27 5.98 -16.36
N PHE A 26 -5.98 5.69 -16.45
CA PHE A 26 -5.37 5.00 -17.59
C PHE A 26 -4.32 3.97 -17.18
N VAL A 27 -4.00 3.06 -18.11
CA VAL A 27 -2.96 2.02 -17.97
C VAL A 27 -1.81 2.33 -18.91
N ILE A 28 -0.58 2.22 -18.42
CA ILE A 28 0.62 2.25 -19.23
C ILE A 28 1.03 0.81 -19.55
N THR A 29 1.33 0.55 -20.82
CA THR A 29 1.80 -0.73 -21.32
C THR A 29 3.23 -0.66 -21.83
N LYS A 30 3.95 -1.77 -21.74
CA LYS A 30 5.25 -1.97 -22.39
C LYS A 30 5.16 -3.25 -23.21
N ALA A 31 5.37 -3.15 -24.52
CA ALA A 31 5.23 -4.28 -25.46
C ALA A 31 3.87 -5.01 -25.33
N GLY A 32 2.77 -4.25 -25.26
CA GLY A 32 1.41 -4.79 -25.13
C GLY A 32 1.04 -5.32 -23.73
N LYS A 33 2.00 -5.39 -22.80
CA LYS A 33 1.74 -5.84 -21.43
C LYS A 33 1.46 -4.65 -20.51
N PRO A 34 0.36 -4.65 -19.74
CA PRO A 34 0.08 -3.60 -18.76
C PRO A 34 1.10 -3.68 -17.61
N ILE A 35 1.72 -2.54 -17.30
CA ILE A 35 2.79 -2.46 -16.27
C ILE A 35 2.47 -1.49 -15.15
N VAL A 36 1.69 -0.44 -15.42
CA VAL A 36 1.37 0.61 -14.44
C VAL A 36 -0.07 1.08 -14.67
N LYS A 37 -0.80 1.36 -13.59
CA LYS A 37 -2.09 2.04 -13.62
C LYS A 37 -1.94 3.40 -12.96
N VAL A 38 -2.40 4.45 -13.64
CA VAL A 38 -2.40 5.83 -13.15
C VAL A 38 -3.84 6.23 -12.85
N THR A 39 -4.07 6.69 -11.63
CA THR A 39 -5.36 7.16 -11.13
C THR A 39 -5.17 8.46 -10.38
N ALA A 40 -6.20 9.30 -10.28
CA ALA A 40 -6.18 10.44 -9.37
C ALA A 40 -5.79 9.98 -7.95
N PHE A 41 -4.89 10.71 -7.32
CA PHE A 41 -4.49 10.45 -5.93
C PHE A 41 -5.66 10.65 -4.96
N SER A 42 -6.48 11.67 -5.20
CA SER A 42 -7.71 11.97 -4.47
C SER A 42 -8.94 11.32 -5.11
N ALA A 43 -8.77 10.31 -5.98
CA ALA A 43 -9.92 9.46 -6.28
C ALA A 43 -10.44 9.00 -4.93
N PRO A 44 -11.70 9.28 -4.55
CA PRO A 44 -12.28 8.52 -3.49
C PRO A 44 -12.19 7.09 -4.03
N THR A 45 -11.21 6.33 -3.53
CA THR A 45 -11.47 4.96 -3.14
C THR A 45 -12.82 5.13 -2.51
N ARG A 46 -13.89 4.66 -3.15
CA ARG A 46 -15.15 4.45 -2.44
C ARG A 46 -14.67 3.64 -1.27
N ALA A 47 -14.40 4.33 -0.16
CA ALA A 47 -13.86 3.75 1.05
C ALA A 47 -14.97 2.80 1.32
N ARG A 48 -14.73 1.53 0.95
CA ARG A 48 -15.77 0.52 0.78
C ARG A 48 -16.47 0.58 2.10
N VAL A 49 -17.64 1.24 2.15
CA VAL A 49 -18.07 1.94 3.38
C VAL A 49 -18.01 0.88 4.43
N ARG A 50 -16.95 0.93 5.25
CA ARG A 50 -16.76 -0.07 6.27
C ARG A 50 -17.85 0.36 7.21
N ARG A 51 -18.96 -0.37 7.18
CA ARG A 51 -20.05 -0.21 8.12
C ARG A 51 -19.64 -1.06 9.31
N PRO A 52 -18.84 -0.53 10.27
CA PRO A 52 -18.66 -1.23 11.52
C PRO A 52 -20.05 -1.49 12.10
N GLY A 53 -20.23 -2.64 12.72
CA GLY A 53 -21.51 -3.02 13.31
C GLY A 53 -22.51 -3.69 12.38
N PHE A 54 -22.16 -4.07 11.13
CA PHE A 54 -23.03 -4.97 10.33
C PHE A 54 -23.31 -6.31 11.05
N MET A 55 -22.41 -6.73 11.95
CA MET A 55 -22.58 -7.89 12.84
C MET A 55 -22.61 -7.49 14.31
N ALA A 56 -22.89 -6.22 14.63
CA ALA A 56 -23.16 -5.85 16.02
C ALA A 56 -24.28 -6.76 16.55
N GLU A 57 -24.13 -7.26 17.78
CA GLU A 57 -25.08 -8.14 18.46
C GLU A 57 -25.21 -9.58 17.91
N GLN A 58 -24.63 -9.88 16.74
CA GLN A 58 -24.59 -11.26 16.21
C GLN A 58 -23.47 -12.11 16.83
N ILE A 59 -22.51 -11.46 17.50
CA ILE A 59 -21.38 -12.11 18.16
C ILE A 59 -21.27 -11.51 19.57
N SER A 60 -21.35 -12.37 20.58
CA SER A 60 -21.04 -12.02 21.97
C SER A 60 -19.64 -12.53 22.30
N VAL A 61 -18.74 -11.61 22.63
CA VAL A 61 -17.39 -11.97 23.08
C VAL A 61 -17.46 -12.22 24.60
N PRO A 62 -17.08 -13.40 25.10
CA PRO A 62 -17.05 -13.65 26.54
C PRO A 62 -15.97 -12.82 27.24
N ASP A 63 -16.17 -12.48 28.51
CA ASP A 63 -15.24 -11.65 29.30
C ASP A 63 -13.83 -12.26 29.42
N TYR A 64 -13.70 -13.57 29.25
CA TYR A 64 -12.43 -14.29 29.31
C TYR A 64 -11.74 -14.45 27.94
N PHE A 65 -12.27 -13.85 26.87
CA PHE A 65 -11.74 -14.01 25.51
C PHE A 65 -10.24 -13.69 25.41
N ASP A 66 -9.78 -12.64 26.10
CA ASP A 66 -8.36 -12.23 26.14
C ASP A 66 -7.43 -13.29 26.76
N GLN A 67 -7.99 -14.30 27.42
CA GLN A 67 -7.25 -15.41 28.02
C GLN A 67 -7.29 -16.67 27.14
N THR A 68 -8.15 -16.67 26.12
CA THR A 68 -8.36 -17.82 25.24
C THR A 68 -7.13 -17.99 24.34
N GLY A 69 -6.58 -19.21 24.30
CA GLY A 69 -5.42 -19.52 23.47
C GLY A 69 -4.08 -19.02 24.00
N ARG A 70 -4.01 -18.43 25.20
CA ARG A 70 -2.76 -17.91 25.81
C ARG A 70 -1.58 -18.88 25.69
N LYS A 71 -1.76 -20.16 26.06
CA LYS A 71 -0.71 -21.19 26.00
C LYS A 71 -0.23 -21.53 24.57
N GLU A 72 -1.11 -21.39 23.57
CA GLU A 72 -0.76 -21.63 22.18
C GLU A 72 -0.02 -20.42 21.61
N ILE A 73 -0.50 -19.21 21.94
CA ILE A 73 0.15 -17.94 21.56
C ILE A 73 1.55 -17.87 22.15
N GLU A 74 1.73 -18.21 23.43
CA GLU A 74 3.05 -18.27 24.09
C GLU A 74 4.00 -19.28 23.42
N ARG A 75 3.48 -20.38 22.87
CA ARG A 75 4.28 -21.38 22.15
C ARG A 75 4.75 -20.87 20.78
N ILE A 76 3.88 -20.15 20.06
CA ILE A 76 4.17 -19.64 18.71
C ILE A 76 4.98 -18.34 18.77
N PHE A 77 4.77 -17.54 19.80
CA PHE A 77 5.41 -16.23 20.00
C PHE A 77 6.10 -16.16 21.37
N PRO A 78 7.15 -16.96 21.62
CA PRO A 78 7.92 -16.87 22.85
C PRO A 78 8.61 -15.50 22.93
N GLU A 79 8.54 -14.88 24.12
CA GLU A 79 8.95 -13.49 24.41
C GLU A 79 10.44 -13.18 24.15
N ASN A 80 11.24 -14.17 23.72
CA ASN A 80 12.70 -14.11 23.61
C ASN A 80 13.26 -14.27 22.17
N GLU A 81 12.45 -14.06 21.13
CA GLU A 81 12.94 -14.16 19.73
C GLU A 81 13.21 -12.82 19.03
N LEU A 82 13.54 -11.77 19.79
CA LEU A 82 14.24 -10.59 19.23
C LEU A 82 15.76 -10.79 19.27
N ARG A 83 16.27 -11.91 18.73
CA ARG A 83 17.63 -11.92 18.18
C ARG A 83 17.55 -11.41 16.75
N PHE A 84 17.48 -10.09 16.60
CA PHE A 84 17.89 -9.47 15.33
C PHE A 84 19.36 -9.81 15.11
N SER A 85 19.61 -10.87 14.34
CA SER A 85 20.93 -11.18 13.83
C SER A 85 21.31 -10.07 12.85
N ALA A 86 21.98 -9.05 13.38
CA ALA A 86 22.67 -8.04 12.59
C ALA A 86 23.90 -8.67 11.92
N ALA A 87 23.66 -9.57 10.97
CA ALA A 87 24.62 -9.91 9.93
C ALA A 87 24.30 -9.07 8.69
N SER A 88 24.38 -7.75 8.85
CA SER A 88 24.27 -6.79 7.76
C SER A 88 25.57 -6.78 6.95
N THR A 89 25.73 -7.73 6.04
CA THR A 89 26.64 -7.56 4.90
C THR A 89 25.78 -7.31 3.66
N GLY A 90 25.42 -6.05 3.44
CA GLY A 90 24.65 -5.67 2.26
C GLY A 90 23.90 -4.36 2.41
N ARG A 91 24.66 -3.27 2.53
CA ARG A 91 24.28 -1.86 2.32
C ARG A 91 22.85 -1.45 2.73
N PRO A 92 22.66 -0.68 3.82
CA PRO A 92 21.39 -0.03 4.08
C PRO A 92 21.13 0.99 2.97
N TRP A 93 19.88 1.03 2.53
CA TRP A 93 19.41 1.87 1.44
C TRP A 93 19.90 3.30 1.64
N GLY A 94 20.58 3.83 0.61
CA GLY A 94 21.14 5.17 0.63
C GLY A 94 20.04 6.19 0.93
N VAL A 95 20.14 6.81 2.09
CA VAL A 95 19.45 8.07 2.38
C VAL A 95 20.12 9.11 1.49
N SER A 96 19.63 9.25 0.26
CA SER A 96 19.93 10.44 -0.53
C SER A 96 19.10 11.58 0.04
N ARG A 97 19.63 12.16 1.12
CA ARG A 97 19.27 13.52 1.52
C ARG A 97 19.90 14.44 0.48
N PHE A 98 19.13 14.72 -0.56
CA PHE A 98 19.39 15.85 -1.44
C PHE A 98 18.07 16.57 -1.65
N LEU A 99 17.95 17.75 -1.06
CA LEU A 99 17.66 18.99 -1.75
C LEU A 99 17.92 20.17 -0.77
N PRO A 100 18.09 21.40 -1.28
CA PRO A 100 19.28 22.21 -1.05
C PRO A 100 19.02 23.40 -0.14
N SER A 101 20.09 24.08 0.25
CA SER A 101 20.05 25.46 0.73
C SER A 101 19.31 26.36 -0.25
N ILE A 102 18.57 27.32 0.32
CA ILE A 102 18.38 28.74 -0.05
C ILE A 102 16.90 29.11 0.19
N PHE A 103 16.59 29.57 1.40
CA PHE A 103 16.37 30.98 1.74
C PHE A 103 16.66 31.18 3.23
#